data_AF-A0A0M9E862-F1
#
_entry.id   AF-A0A0M9E862-F1
#
_cell.length_a   1.000
_cell.length_b   1.000
_cell.length_c   1.000
_cell.angle_alpha   90.00
_cell.angle_beta   90.00
_cell.angle_gamma   90.00
#
_symmetry.space_group_name_H-M   'P 1'
#
loop_
_entity.id
_entity.type
_entity.pdbx_description
1 polymer ?
#
loop_
_entity_poly.entity_id
_entity_poly.type
_entity_poly.pdbx_seq_one_letter_code
_entity_poly.pdbx_strand_id
1 'polypeptide(L)'
;MKTQISQKRNSQHPFGKQIEINIIKSLKLAGFKIKTSANLDHNYKIDFILTLGEQRVGIQFSLKQDNIKAKASKICALDEVRRFIYLNLDDQFFQTPDKNNGAELFRLLKYIVEEYRQKALWLNVDMSGWRIKTL
;
A
#
# COMPACT_ATOMS: atom_id res chain seq x y z
N MET A 1 43.20 14.41 11.73
CA MET A 1 42.63 13.05 11.84
C MET A 1 41.14 13.17 12.09
N LYS A 2 40.29 12.85 11.10
CA LYS A 2 38.82 12.87 11.26
C LYS A 2 38.38 11.47 11.65
N THR A 3 37.99 11.32 12.91
CA THR A 3 37.60 10.05 13.51
C THR A 3 36.37 9.48 12.81
N GLN A 4 36.54 8.28 12.26
CA GLN A 4 35.46 7.38 11.90
C GLN A 4 34.59 7.12 13.13
N ILE A 5 33.36 7.61 13.13
CA ILE A 5 32.27 7.02 13.91
C ILE A 5 31.16 6.68 12.91
N SER A 6 31.51 5.73 12.06
CA SER A 6 30.58 4.95 11.24
C SER A 6 30.25 3.69 12.04
N GLN A 7 28.99 3.27 11.98
CA GLN A 7 28.42 2.02 12.50
C GLN A 7 28.04 2.01 13.99
N LYS A 8 26.83 2.49 14.28
CA LYS A 8 25.88 1.79 15.16
C LYS A 8 24.51 2.49 15.09
N ARG A 9 23.68 2.10 14.13
CA ARG A 9 22.22 2.27 14.21
C ARG A 9 21.57 0.98 13.74
N ASN A 10 20.74 0.40 14.58
CA ASN A 10 19.97 -0.81 14.32
C ASN A 10 19.25 -0.70 12.96
N SER A 11 19.63 -1.60 12.05
CA SER A 11 19.08 -1.75 10.71
C SER A 11 17.74 -2.50 10.75
N GLN A 12 16.69 -1.86 11.26
CA GLN A 12 15.32 -2.38 11.18
C GLN A 12 14.56 -1.63 10.08
N HIS A 13 14.61 -2.20 8.87
CA HIS A 13 13.86 -1.83 7.64
C HIS A 13 14.13 -0.45 6.99
N PRO A 14 14.24 -0.37 5.66
CA PRO A 14 14.16 0.91 4.93
C PRO A 14 12.86 1.64 5.26
N PHE A 15 12.89 2.97 5.35
CA PHE A 15 11.76 3.80 5.79
C PHE A 15 10.42 3.48 5.09
N GLY A 16 10.41 3.31 3.76
CA GLY A 16 9.20 2.91 3.03
C GLY A 16 8.62 1.55 3.45
N LYS A 17 9.48 0.60 3.81
CA LYS A 17 9.02 -0.70 4.33
C LYS A 17 8.41 -0.57 5.73
N GLN A 18 8.90 0.36 6.55
CA GLN A 18 8.29 0.64 7.85
C GLN A 18 6.89 1.23 7.70
N ILE A 19 6.68 2.15 6.75
CA ILE A 19 5.35 2.71 6.46
C ILE A 19 4.40 1.62 5.94
N GLU A 20 4.84 0.75 5.03
CA GLU A 20 4.05 -0.40 4.57
C GLU A 20 3.60 -1.29 5.75
N ILE A 21 4.52 -1.60 6.67
CA ILE A 21 4.21 -2.37 7.90
C ILE A 21 3.16 -1.64 8.75
N ASN A 22 3.30 -0.32 8.91
CA ASN A 22 2.37 0.47 9.71
C ASN A 22 0.98 0.55 9.07
N ILE A 23 0.88 0.64 7.75
CA ILE A 23 -0.40 0.54 7.02
C ILE A 23 -1.07 -0.79 7.31
N ILE A 24 -0.35 -1.90 7.14
CA ILE A 24 -0.88 -3.25 7.39
C ILE A 24 -1.32 -3.40 8.85
N LYS A 25 -0.52 -2.92 9.81
CA LYS A 25 -0.88 -2.95 11.24
C LYS A 25 -2.12 -2.11 11.53
N SER A 26 -2.22 -0.92 10.94
CA SER A 26 -3.38 -0.02 11.08
C SER A 26 -4.67 -0.67 10.58
N LEU A 27 -4.62 -1.30 9.40
CA LEU A 27 -5.74 -2.06 8.85
C LEU A 27 -6.14 -3.24 9.74
N LYS A 28 -5.17 -3.97 10.31
CA LYS A 28 -5.42 -5.06 11.26
C LYS A 28 -6.02 -4.54 12.57
N LEU A 29 -5.53 -3.43 13.11
CA LEU A 29 -6.08 -2.78 14.32
C LEU A 29 -7.52 -2.31 14.12
N ALA A 30 -7.87 -1.92 12.90
CA ALA A 30 -9.24 -1.59 12.51
C ALA A 30 -10.15 -2.84 12.32
N GLY A 31 -9.60 -4.05 12.46
CA GLY A 31 -10.35 -5.30 12.41
C GLY A 31 -10.42 -5.96 11.02
N PHE A 32 -9.67 -5.47 10.04
CA PHE A 32 -9.73 -6.01 8.68
C PHE A 32 -8.75 -7.15 8.46
N LYS A 33 -9.18 -8.15 7.69
CA LYS A 33 -8.36 -9.31 7.31
C LYS A 33 -7.43 -8.92 6.16
N ILE A 34 -6.12 -9.08 6.39
CA ILE A 34 -5.05 -8.75 5.42
C ILE A 34 -4.19 -9.97 5.15
N LYS A 35 -3.96 -10.28 3.87
CA LYS A 35 -2.92 -11.22 3.44
C LYS A 35 -1.71 -10.43 2.93
N THR A 36 -0.54 -10.62 3.53
CA THR A 36 0.67 -9.84 3.21
C THR A 36 1.52 -10.52 2.14
N SER A 37 2.41 -9.76 1.50
CA SER A 37 3.37 -10.24 0.48
C SER A 37 4.20 -11.46 0.90
N ALA A 38 4.59 -11.60 2.17
CA ALA A 38 5.29 -12.81 2.65
C ALA A 38 4.46 -14.12 2.49
N ASN A 39 3.15 -14.00 2.29
CA ASN A 39 2.22 -15.11 2.04
C ASN A 39 1.77 -15.16 0.57
N LEU A 40 2.36 -14.33 -0.29
CA LEU A 40 2.09 -14.24 -1.73
C LEU A 40 3.39 -14.58 -2.46
N ASP A 41 3.29 -15.09 -3.69
CA ASP A 41 4.49 -15.23 -4.51
C ASP A 41 5.10 -13.84 -4.73
N HIS A 42 6.42 -13.71 -4.52
CA HIS A 42 7.18 -12.48 -4.71
C HIS A 42 7.07 -11.92 -6.14
N ASN A 43 6.61 -12.72 -7.09
CA ASN A 43 6.40 -12.35 -8.48
C ASN A 43 5.27 -11.33 -8.69
N TYR A 44 4.26 -11.27 -7.81
CA TYR A 44 3.03 -10.53 -8.11
C TYR A 44 3.10 -9.01 -7.87
N LYS A 45 4.22 -8.47 -7.35
CA LYS A 45 4.41 -7.03 -7.07
C LYS A 45 3.28 -6.40 -6.22
N ILE A 46 2.61 -7.21 -5.42
CA ILE A 46 1.55 -6.81 -4.47
C ILE A 46 2.16 -6.82 -3.05
N ASP A 47 2.02 -5.73 -2.31
CA ASP A 47 2.51 -5.64 -0.94
C ASP A 47 1.53 -6.29 0.04
N PHE A 48 0.22 -6.11 -0.18
CA PHE A 48 -0.82 -6.79 0.58
C PHE A 48 -2.13 -6.92 -0.22
N ILE A 49 -2.95 -7.89 0.19
CA ILE A 49 -4.27 -8.17 -0.36
C ILE A 49 -5.33 -7.99 0.71
N LEU A 50 -6.42 -7.37 0.29
CA LEU A 50 -7.65 -7.16 1.03
C LEU A 50 -8.81 -7.87 0.34
N THR A 51 -9.82 -8.23 1.12
CA THR A 51 -11.14 -8.57 0.58
C THR A 51 -12.07 -7.40 0.81
N LEU A 52 -12.55 -6.79 -0.29
CA LEU A 52 -13.49 -5.69 -0.28
C LEU A 52 -14.79 -6.17 -0.95
N GLY A 53 -15.83 -6.39 -0.16
CA GLY A 53 -17.01 -7.14 -0.61
C GLY A 53 -16.64 -8.56 -1.03
N GLU A 54 -17.00 -8.95 -2.24
CA GLU A 54 -16.63 -10.25 -2.85
C GLU A 54 -15.35 -10.17 -3.70
N GLN A 55 -14.68 -9.01 -3.73
CA GLN A 55 -13.50 -8.81 -4.56
C GLN A 55 -12.21 -8.99 -3.75
N ARG A 56 -11.31 -9.80 -4.29
CA ARG A 56 -9.92 -9.87 -3.85
C ARG A 56 -9.16 -8.72 -4.52
N VAL A 57 -8.62 -7.82 -3.71
CA VAL A 57 -8.00 -6.56 -4.14
C VAL A 57 -6.53 -6.54 -3.71
N GLY A 58 -5.63 -6.47 -4.70
CA GLY A 58 -4.20 -6.34 -4.46
C GLY A 58 -3.80 -4.87 -4.39
N ILE A 59 -3.02 -4.53 -3.37
CA ILE A 59 -2.50 -3.19 -3.15
C ILE A 59 -0.99 -3.24 -3.29
N GLN A 60 -0.46 -2.35 -4.12
CA GLN A 60 0.96 -2.01 -4.09
C GLN A 60 1.11 -0.60 -3.54
N PHE A 61 2.02 -0.44 -2.59
CA PHE A 61 2.32 0.81 -1.92
C PHE A 61 3.58 1.47 -2.50
N SER A 62 3.55 2.80 -2.53
CA SER A 62 4.72 3.62 -2.81
C SER A 62 4.64 4.96 -2.09
N LEU A 63 5.80 5.48 -1.69
CA LEU A 63 5.97 6.85 -1.19
C LEU A 63 6.21 7.87 -2.31
N LYS A 64 6.45 7.39 -3.54
CA LYS A 64 6.70 8.23 -4.71
C LYS A 64 5.79 7.80 -5.84
N GLN A 65 5.29 8.79 -6.56
CA GLN A 65 4.54 8.53 -7.77
C GLN A 65 5.48 7.98 -8.86
N ASP A 66 5.37 6.69 -9.18
CA ASP A 66 6.20 6.04 -10.20
C ASP A 66 5.32 5.32 -11.23
N ASN A 67 5.11 5.98 -12.37
CA ASN A 67 4.21 5.49 -13.41
C ASN A 67 4.72 4.20 -14.07
N ILE A 68 6.04 4.01 -14.13
CA ILE A 68 6.64 2.84 -14.75
C ILE A 68 6.44 1.63 -13.82
N LYS A 69 6.74 1.81 -12.53
CA LYS A 69 6.54 0.77 -11.50
C LYS A 69 5.07 0.39 -11.36
N ALA A 70 4.16 1.36 -11.38
CA ALA A 70 2.72 1.11 -11.30
C ALA A 70 2.21 0.29 -12.48
N LYS A 71 2.64 0.62 -13.72
CA LYS A 71 2.28 -0.14 -14.93
C LYS A 71 2.84 -1.56 -14.91
N ALA A 72 4.11 -1.73 -14.53
CA ALA A 72 4.73 -3.04 -14.45
C ALA A 72 4.04 -3.95 -13.43
N SER A 73 3.72 -3.38 -12.26
CA SER A 73 3.10 -4.14 -11.17
C SER A 73 1.65 -4.47 -11.45
N LYS A 74 0.91 -3.59 -12.15
CA LYS A 74 -0.43 -3.90 -12.67
C LYS A 74 -0.44 -5.18 -13.51
N ILE A 75 0.52 -5.35 -14.42
CA ILE A 75 0.56 -6.52 -15.31
C ILE A 75 0.68 -7.80 -14.50
N CYS A 76 1.63 -7.86 -13.54
CA CYS A 76 1.84 -9.04 -12.70
C CYS A 76 0.71 -9.27 -11.69
N ALA A 77 0.14 -8.20 -11.13
CA ALA A 77 -0.84 -8.28 -10.06
C ALA A 77 -2.19 -8.85 -10.56
N LEU A 78 -2.61 -8.46 -11.77
CA LEU A 78 -3.91 -8.86 -12.31
C LEU A 78 -4.04 -10.36 -12.64
N ASP A 79 -2.93 -11.11 -12.61
CA ASP A 79 -2.95 -12.57 -12.68
C ASP A 79 -3.42 -13.21 -11.36
N GLU A 80 -3.25 -12.51 -10.22
CA GLU A 80 -3.56 -13.02 -8.87
C GLU A 80 -4.84 -12.38 -8.27
N VAL A 81 -5.18 -11.15 -8.68
CA VAL A 81 -6.30 -10.39 -8.12
C VAL A 81 -7.24 -9.83 -9.18
N ARG A 82 -8.54 -9.76 -8.85
CA ARG A 82 -9.55 -9.16 -9.74
C ARG A 82 -9.42 -7.65 -9.87
N ARG A 83 -8.85 -7.02 -8.84
CA ARG A 83 -8.67 -5.57 -8.72
C ARG A 83 -7.28 -5.26 -8.21
N PHE A 84 -6.61 -4.32 -8.84
CA PHE A 84 -5.32 -3.80 -8.41
C PHE A 84 -5.41 -2.32 -8.10
N ILE A 85 -4.83 -1.89 -6.99
CA ILE A 85 -4.70 -0.47 -6.65
C ILE A 85 -3.24 -0.16 -6.37
N TYR A 86 -2.69 0.79 -7.11
CA TYR A 86 -1.42 1.41 -6.78
C TYR A 86 -1.68 2.57 -5.82
N LEU A 87 -1.34 2.36 -4.56
CA LEU A 87 -1.49 3.31 -3.48
C LEU A 87 -0.21 4.14 -3.34
N ASN A 88 -0.30 5.39 -3.76
CA ASN A 88 0.70 6.40 -3.45
C ASN A 88 0.26 7.17 -2.20
N LEU A 89 1.11 7.19 -1.19
CA LEU A 89 0.88 7.88 0.08
C LEU A 89 2.05 8.80 0.37
N ASP A 90 1.74 10.00 0.85
CA ASP A 90 2.75 10.90 1.42
C ASP A 90 3.41 10.27 2.66
N ASP A 91 4.68 10.60 2.91
CA ASP A 91 5.47 10.03 4.01
C ASP A 91 5.04 10.50 5.41
N GLN A 92 4.14 11.48 5.48
CA GLN A 92 3.51 11.92 6.72
C GLN A 92 2.43 10.97 7.22
N PHE A 93 1.86 10.12 6.35
CA PHE A 93 0.83 9.16 6.75
C PHE A 93 1.44 7.88 7.30
N PHE A 94 0.77 7.28 8.30
CA PHE A 94 1.14 5.98 8.87
C PHE A 94 2.60 5.91 9.39
N GLN A 95 3.15 7.03 9.90
CA GLN A 95 4.45 7.01 10.61
C GLN A 95 4.42 6.08 11.83
N THR A 96 3.25 5.93 12.46
CA THR A 96 2.95 4.91 13.47
C THR A 96 1.66 4.17 13.10
N PRO A 97 1.47 2.92 13.57
CA PRO A 97 0.19 2.23 13.42
C PRO A 97 -0.92 2.99 14.14
N ASP A 98 -2.05 3.18 13.46
CA ASP A 98 -3.21 3.90 14.00
C ASP A 98 -4.53 3.28 13.50
N LYS A 99 -5.45 2.99 14.42
CA LYS A 99 -6.72 2.33 14.11
C LYS A 99 -7.61 3.20 13.21
N ASN A 100 -7.67 4.50 13.46
CA ASN A 100 -8.58 5.40 12.75
C ASN A 100 -8.12 5.60 11.30
N ASN A 101 -6.81 5.78 11.09
CA ASN A 101 -6.21 5.83 9.77
C ASN A 101 -6.42 4.51 9.00
N GLY A 102 -6.32 3.37 9.69
CA GLY A 102 -6.65 2.07 9.10
C GLY A 102 -8.12 1.97 8.67
N ALA A 103 -9.06 2.41 9.52
CA ALA A 103 -10.49 2.45 9.21
C ALA A 103 -10.80 3.36 8.01
N GLU A 104 -10.20 4.54 7.98
CA GLU A 104 -10.41 5.51 6.91
C GLU A 104 -9.83 5.04 5.57
N LEU A 105 -8.62 4.47 5.57
CA LEU A 105 -8.04 3.87 4.38
C LEU A 105 -8.92 2.73 3.83
N PHE A 106 -9.43 1.86 4.70
CA PHE A 106 -10.34 0.80 4.28
C PHE A 106 -11.64 1.37 3.68
N ARG A 107 -12.23 2.38 4.32
CA ARG A 107 -13.43 3.08 3.82
C ARG A 107 -13.21 3.65 2.43
N LEU A 108 -12.08 4.33 2.23
CA LEU A 108 -11.66 4.88 0.93
C LEU A 108 -11.50 3.77 -0.11
N LEU A 109 -10.74 2.72 0.19
CA LEU A 109 -10.53 1.62 -0.74
C LEU A 109 -11.84 0.92 -1.11
N LYS A 110 -12.75 0.72 -0.15
CA LYS A 110 -14.06 0.13 -0.38
C LYS A 110 -14.89 1.00 -1.34
N TYR A 111 -15.01 2.29 -1.04
CA TYR A 111 -15.70 3.26 -1.91
C TYR A 111 -15.16 3.21 -3.33
N ILE A 112 -13.83 3.15 -3.50
CA ILE A 112 -13.20 3.10 -4.82
C ILE A 112 -13.57 1.84 -5.58
N VAL A 113 -13.58 0.68 -4.91
CA VAL A 113 -13.92 -0.59 -5.55
C VAL A 113 -15.40 -0.68 -5.93
N GLU A 114 -16.27 0.01 -5.20
CA GLU A 114 -17.71 0.06 -5.47
C GLU A 114 -18.03 1.04 -6.61
N GLU A 115 -17.42 2.23 -6.63
CA GLU A 115 -17.72 3.28 -7.60
C GLU A 115 -17.00 3.10 -8.95
N TYR A 116 -15.76 2.59 -8.94
CA TYR A 116 -14.91 2.55 -10.14
C TYR A 116 -14.85 1.16 -10.75
N ARG A 117 -15.29 1.05 -12.01
CA ARG A 117 -15.34 -0.24 -12.73
C ARG A 117 -13.99 -0.75 -13.20
N GLN A 118 -12.96 0.10 -13.28
CA GLN A 118 -11.65 -0.25 -13.86
C GLN A 118 -10.88 -1.24 -12.99
N LYS A 119 -10.28 -2.26 -13.62
CA LYS A 119 -9.56 -3.34 -12.92
C LYS A 119 -8.30 -2.86 -12.20
N ALA A 120 -7.68 -1.79 -12.67
CA ALA A 120 -6.47 -1.23 -12.08
C ALA A 120 -6.63 0.29 -11.92
N LEU A 121 -6.35 0.77 -10.71
CA LEU A 121 -6.51 2.17 -10.33
C LEU A 121 -5.28 2.69 -9.62
N TRP A 122 -5.02 3.97 -9.80
CA TRP A 122 -4.11 4.74 -8.99
C TRP A 122 -4.90 5.47 -7.91
N LEU A 123 -4.52 5.28 -6.66
CA LEU A 123 -4.99 6.10 -5.55
C LEU A 123 -3.81 6.91 -5.00
N ASN A 124 -3.88 8.23 -5.08
CA ASN A 124 -2.95 9.13 -4.42
C ASN A 124 -3.62 9.74 -3.19
N VAL A 125 -2.99 9.67 -2.03
CA VAL A 125 -3.47 10.26 -0.78
C VAL A 125 -2.36 11.14 -0.22
N ASP A 126 -2.66 12.43 -0.09
CA ASP A 126 -1.78 13.45 0.42
C ASP A 126 -2.53 14.39 1.38
N MET A 127 -1.84 15.39 1.94
CA MET A 127 -2.45 16.36 2.87
C MET A 127 -3.57 17.21 2.25
N SER A 128 -3.66 17.28 0.91
CA SER A 128 -4.74 17.97 0.20
C SER A 128 -5.95 17.07 -0.04
N GLY A 129 -5.89 15.80 0.38
CA GLY A 129 -6.95 14.81 0.23
C GLY A 129 -6.54 13.65 -0.67
N TRP A 130 -7.52 13.03 -1.33
CA TRP A 130 -7.30 11.87 -2.18
C TRP A 130 -7.65 12.17 -3.64
N ARG A 131 -6.90 11.55 -4.56
CA ARG A 131 -7.06 11.67 -6.02
C ARG A 131 -6.97 10.29 -6.67
N ILE A 132 -7.89 10.01 -7.59
CA ILE A 132 -7.94 8.73 -8.31
C ILE A 132 -7.63 8.94 -9.78
N LYS A 133 -6.85 8.04 -10.36
CA LYS A 133 -6.59 7.97 -11.81
C LYS A 133 -6.67 6.51 -12.27
N THR A 134 -6.95 6.29 -13.54
CA THR A 134 -6.86 4.95 -14.14
C THR A 134 -5.42 4.59 -14.47
N LEU A 135 -5.04 3.33 -14.29
CA LEU A 135 -3.72 2.78 -14.65
C LEU A 135 -3.70 2.10 -16.02
#